data_AF-A0A524DJK9-F1
#
_entry.id   AF-A0A524DJK9-F1
#
_cell.length_a   1.000
_cell.length_b   1.000
_cell.length_c   1.000
_cell.angle_alpha   90.00
_cell.angle_beta   90.00
_cell.angle_gamma   90.00
#
_symmetry.space_group_name_H-M   'P 1'
#
loop_
_entity.id
_entity.type
_entity.pdbx_description
1 polymer ?
#
loop_
_entity_poly.entity_id
_entity_poly.type
_entity_poly.pdbx_seq_one_letter_code
_entity_poly.pdbx_strand_id
1 'polypeptide(L)'
;MENNENPEELGSFDITKYPITTNTFRWSLTASLITALLHILSFFIPSVMIMTFFSFAMDYFFFHWRVFIIFIDIFAWWGIYLLISLFLGKMTLIILQMFHMPKEGLFKADHKNKDYRYYCLRYSIKKFIFWIWNNFCFPWASNLAFKLCDMRADYKSTLFDGWSDLEFIYYGNNMMIGQGAVVLSSMIVRINNCDYLLIKKVVIGDHVV
;
A
#
# COMPACT_ATOMS: atom_id res chain seq x y z
N MET A 1 40.44 -3.87 43.52
CA MET A 1 40.11 -2.53 43.02
C MET A 1 38.98 -2.72 42.02
N GLU A 2 37.75 -2.80 42.54
CA GLU A 2 36.53 -2.80 41.73
C GLU A 2 36.31 -1.37 41.23
N ASN A 3 36.24 -1.21 39.91
CA ASN A 3 35.77 0.02 39.29
C ASN A 3 34.28 0.17 39.57
N ASN A 4 33.95 0.92 40.63
CA ASN A 4 32.64 1.53 40.80
C ASN A 4 32.47 2.62 39.74
N GLU A 5 32.12 2.24 38.52
CA GLU A 5 31.53 3.18 37.56
C GLU A 5 30.07 3.39 37.97
N ASN A 6 29.81 4.53 38.61
CA ASN A 6 28.47 5.03 38.90
C ASN A 6 27.62 5.03 37.61
N PRO A 7 26.45 4.38 37.57
CA PRO A 7 25.58 4.39 36.39
C PRO A 7 24.80 5.71 36.20
N GLU A 8 25.13 6.78 36.93
CA GLU A 8 24.28 7.97 37.09
C GLU A 8 24.70 9.20 36.24
N GLU A 9 25.59 9.08 35.26
CA GLU A 9 25.90 10.17 34.31
C GLU A 9 25.57 9.86 32.85
N LEU A 10 24.51 9.10 32.58
CA LEU A 10 23.79 9.23 31.32
C LEU A 10 22.96 10.52 31.39
N GLY A 11 23.64 11.67 31.22
CA GLY A 11 23.01 12.97 31.08
C GLY A 11 21.82 12.90 30.12
N SER A 12 20.73 13.61 30.44
CA SER A 12 19.46 13.52 29.71
C SER A 12 19.69 13.54 28.20
N PHE A 13 19.51 12.37 27.58
CA PHE A 13 19.79 12.16 26.17
C PHE A 13 18.72 12.89 25.37
N ASP A 14 19.04 14.09 24.90
CA ASP A 14 18.13 14.90 24.10
C ASP A 14 18.05 14.35 22.67
N ILE A 15 17.18 13.34 22.51
CA ILE A 15 16.80 12.72 21.24
C ILE A 15 16.39 13.73 20.17
N THR A 16 16.00 14.97 20.52
CA THR A 16 15.58 15.98 19.55
C THR A 16 16.74 16.59 18.75
N LYS A 17 17.98 16.46 19.24
CA LYS A 17 19.19 16.93 18.54
C LYS A 17 19.65 16.01 17.42
N TYR A 18 19.13 14.78 17.37
CA TYR A 18 19.46 13.79 16.35
C TYR A 18 18.33 13.71 15.32
N PRO A 19 18.65 13.43 14.05
CA PRO A 19 17.63 13.21 13.03
C PRO A 19 16.85 11.94 13.36
N ILE A 20 15.66 12.12 13.93
CA ILE A 20 14.71 11.02 14.13
C ILE A 20 14.08 10.74 12.77
N THR A 21 14.19 9.48 12.34
CA THR A 21 13.64 9.01 11.07
C THR A 21 12.44 8.12 11.33
N THR A 22 11.32 8.39 10.68
CA THR A 22 10.12 7.55 10.78
C THR A 22 9.45 7.41 9.42
N ASN A 23 8.74 6.30 9.21
CA ASN A 23 7.84 6.14 8.06
C ASN A 23 6.36 6.33 8.46
N THR A 24 6.11 6.88 9.66
CA THR A 24 4.75 7.09 10.17
C THR A 24 4.18 8.39 9.64
N PHE A 25 3.37 8.29 8.59
CA PHE A 25 2.65 9.43 8.03
C PHE A 25 1.50 9.89 8.93
N ARG A 26 1.28 11.20 8.97
CA ARG A 26 0.05 11.78 9.51
C ARG A 26 -1.02 11.75 8.44
N TRP A 27 -2.01 10.87 8.62
CA TRP A 27 -3.14 10.73 7.71
C TRP A 27 -3.99 12.00 7.69
N SER A 28 -4.27 12.51 6.49
CA SER A 28 -5.25 13.58 6.33
C SER A 28 -6.66 13.00 6.34
N LEU A 29 -7.62 13.77 6.87
CA LEU A 29 -9.05 13.39 6.82
C LEU A 29 -9.50 13.06 5.40
N THR A 30 -9.01 13.80 4.41
CA THR A 30 -9.29 13.56 2.98
C THR A 30 -8.81 12.20 2.49
N ALA A 31 -7.65 11.72 2.96
CA ALA A 31 -7.13 10.41 2.58
C ALA A 31 -7.99 9.28 3.16
N SER A 32 -8.42 9.43 4.42
CA SER A 32 -9.32 8.49 5.07
C SER A 32 -10.69 8.44 4.37
N LEU A 33 -11.26 9.60 4.02
CA LEU A 33 -12.55 9.68 3.31
C LEU A 33 -12.49 9.03 1.93
N ILE A 34 -11.43 9.28 1.15
CA ILE A 34 -11.25 8.65 -0.17
C ILE A 34 -11.11 7.14 -0.03
N THR A 35 -10.34 6.68 0.96
CA THR A 35 -10.15 5.24 1.19
C THR A 35 -11.45 4.56 1.59
N ALA A 36 -12.23 5.18 2.49
CA ALA A 36 -13.55 4.68 2.86
C ALA A 36 -14.51 4.63 1.66
N LEU A 37 -14.53 5.68 0.83
CA LEU A 37 -15.32 5.71 -0.39
C LEU A 37 -14.93 4.59 -1.36
N LEU A 38 -13.63 4.32 -1.53
CA LEU A 38 -13.15 3.23 -2.37
C LEU A 38 -13.58 1.86 -1.85
N HIS A 39 -13.57 1.62 -0.54
CA HIS A 39 -14.11 0.40 0.04
C HIS A 39 -15.60 0.24 -0.26
N ILE A 40 -16.40 1.29 -0.05
CA ILE A 40 -17.85 1.27 -0.29
C ILE A 40 -18.14 0.97 -1.76
N LEU A 41 -17.49 1.69 -2.68
CA LEU A 41 -17.68 1.51 -4.11
C LEU A 41 -17.23 0.13 -4.59
N SER A 42 -16.13 -0.41 -4.05
CA SER A 42 -15.64 -1.73 -4.41
C SER A 42 -16.57 -2.84 -3.94
N PHE A 43 -17.23 -2.66 -2.80
CA PHE A 43 -18.20 -3.62 -2.26
C PHE A 43 -19.57 -3.55 -2.94
N PHE A 44 -19.89 -2.42 -3.59
CA PHE A 44 -21.21 -2.20 -4.19
C PHE A 44 -21.58 -3.25 -5.23
N ILE A 45 -20.69 -3.57 -6.18
CA ILE A 45 -21.00 -4.53 -7.26
C ILE A 45 -21.14 -5.96 -6.73
N PRO A 46 -20.23 -6.51 -5.89
CA PRO A 46 -20.44 -7.81 -5.26
C PRO A 46 -21.76 -7.87 -4.47
N SER A 47 -22.12 -6.80 -3.75
CA SER A 47 -23.39 -6.71 -3.02
C SER A 47 -24.59 -6.83 -3.94
N VAL A 48 -24.60 -6.11 -5.07
CA VAL A 48 -25.68 -6.22 -6.07
C VAL A 48 -25.79 -7.66 -6.60
N MET A 49 -24.67 -8.32 -6.90
CA MET A 49 -24.67 -9.71 -7.36
C MET A 49 -25.24 -10.68 -6.32
N ILE A 50 -24.90 -10.50 -5.05
CA ILE A 50 -25.43 -11.32 -3.95
C ILE A 50 -26.94 -11.11 -3.81
N MET A 51 -27.40 -9.85 -3.88
CA MET A 51 -28.82 -9.51 -3.74
C MET A 51 -29.68 -10.04 -4.90
N THR A 52 -29.14 -10.03 -6.13
CA THR A 52 -29.87 -10.54 -7.30
C THR A 52 -29.72 -12.05 -7.48
N PHE A 53 -28.77 -12.69 -6.80
CA PHE A 53 -28.49 -14.13 -6.94
C PHE A 53 -29.72 -15.00 -6.74
N PHE A 54 -30.49 -14.77 -5.67
CA PHE A 54 -31.66 -15.62 -5.37
C PHE A 54 -32.76 -15.52 -6.43
N SER A 55 -32.98 -14.32 -6.97
CA SER A 55 -33.98 -14.09 -8.01
C SER A 55 -33.52 -14.63 -9.36
N PHE A 56 -32.29 -14.30 -9.77
CA PHE A 56 -31.79 -14.54 -11.12
C PHE A 56 -31.15 -15.92 -11.31
N ALA A 57 -30.42 -16.42 -10.30
CA ALA A 57 -29.64 -17.65 -10.43
C ALA A 57 -30.34 -18.87 -9.82
N MET A 58 -31.30 -18.64 -8.90
CA MET A 58 -32.04 -19.70 -8.21
C MET A 58 -33.51 -19.75 -8.61
N ASP A 59 -33.99 -18.86 -9.49
CA ASP A 59 -35.40 -18.75 -9.91
C ASP A 59 -36.39 -18.73 -8.72
N TYR A 60 -35.99 -18.12 -7.60
CA TYR A 60 -36.72 -18.13 -6.31
C TYR A 60 -36.89 -19.51 -5.65
N PHE A 61 -36.27 -20.57 -6.16
CA PHE A 61 -36.28 -21.91 -5.57
C PHE A 61 -35.07 -22.10 -4.64
N PHE A 62 -35.34 -22.45 -3.38
CA PHE A 62 -34.27 -22.74 -2.41
C PHE A 62 -33.48 -24.02 -2.74
N PHE A 63 -34.13 -25.05 -3.27
CA PHE A 63 -33.49 -26.30 -3.69
C PHE A 63 -33.27 -26.28 -5.20
N HIS A 64 -32.20 -25.59 -5.62
CA HIS A 64 -31.74 -25.55 -7.00
C HIS A 64 -30.38 -26.24 -7.12
N TRP A 65 -30.07 -26.84 -8.27
CA TRP A 65 -28.79 -27.54 -8.49
C TRP A 65 -27.58 -26.62 -8.28
N ARG A 66 -27.74 -25.30 -8.44
CA ARG A 66 -26.70 -24.30 -8.17
C ARG A 66 -26.21 -24.27 -6.72
N VAL A 67 -26.99 -24.74 -5.76
CA VAL A 67 -26.53 -24.83 -4.36
C VAL A 67 -25.26 -25.67 -4.24
N PHE A 68 -25.12 -26.72 -5.07
CA PHE A 68 -23.92 -27.56 -5.09
C PHE A 68 -22.67 -26.85 -5.62
N ILE A 69 -22.83 -25.72 -6.32
CA ILE A 69 -21.73 -24.91 -6.87
C ILE A 69 -21.62 -23.52 -6.23
N ILE A 70 -22.28 -23.28 -5.09
CA ILE A 70 -22.28 -21.99 -4.38
C ILE A 70 -20.86 -21.47 -4.07
N PHE A 71 -19.90 -22.38 -3.83
CA PHE A 71 -18.50 -22.02 -3.60
C PHE A 71 -17.89 -21.29 -4.80
N ILE A 72 -18.25 -21.70 -6.03
CA ILE A 72 -17.79 -21.05 -7.26
C ILE A 72 -18.34 -19.62 -7.34
N ASP A 73 -19.62 -19.43 -7.01
CA ASP A 73 -20.24 -18.09 -6.98
C ASP A 73 -19.58 -17.20 -5.90
N ILE A 74 -19.27 -17.74 -4.71
CA ILE A 74 -18.56 -17.01 -3.65
C ILE A 74 -17.16 -16.59 -4.12
N PHE A 75 -16.39 -17.49 -4.72
CA PHE A 75 -15.09 -17.16 -5.30
C PHE A 75 -15.21 -16.13 -6.42
N ALA A 76 -16.25 -16.19 -7.24
CA ALA A 76 -16.50 -15.22 -8.29
C ALA A 76 -16.80 -13.82 -7.70
N TRP A 77 -17.66 -13.71 -6.68
CA TRP A 77 -17.94 -12.44 -6.02
C TRP A 77 -16.69 -11.84 -5.37
N TRP A 78 -15.87 -12.68 -4.73
CA TRP A 78 -14.61 -12.22 -4.17
C TRP A 78 -13.62 -11.79 -5.25
N GLY A 79 -13.49 -12.55 -6.34
CA GLY A 79 -12.66 -12.18 -7.48
C GLY A 79 -13.09 -10.85 -8.11
N ILE A 80 -14.40 -10.63 -8.23
CA ILE A 80 -14.97 -9.37 -8.72
C ILE A 80 -14.63 -8.21 -7.78
N TYR A 81 -14.73 -8.41 -6.46
CA TYR A 81 -14.29 -7.42 -5.48
C TYR A 81 -12.81 -7.02 -5.67
N LEU A 82 -11.92 -8.01 -5.84
CA LEU A 82 -10.49 -7.76 -6.07
C LEU A 82 -10.27 -6.93 -7.34
N LEU A 83 -10.90 -7.31 -8.45
CA LEU A 83 -10.75 -6.62 -9.74
C LEU A 83 -11.29 -5.19 -9.70
N ILE A 84 -12.45 -4.96 -9.08
CA ILE A 84 -13.03 -3.62 -8.96
C ILE A 84 -12.17 -2.73 -8.06
N SER A 85 -11.68 -3.26 -6.94
CA SER A 85 -10.81 -2.49 -6.04
C SER A 85 -9.54 -2.01 -6.75
N LEU A 86 -8.94 -2.87 -7.59
CA LEU A 86 -7.79 -2.52 -8.41
C LEU A 86 -8.15 -1.48 -9.47
N PHE A 87 -9.27 -1.67 -10.17
CA PHE A 87 -9.73 -0.76 -11.21
C PHE A 87 -10.01 0.64 -10.65
N LEU A 88 -10.84 0.75 -9.61
CA LEU A 88 -11.19 2.03 -8.97
C LEU A 88 -9.96 2.69 -8.34
N GLY A 89 -9.10 1.90 -7.69
CA GLY A 89 -7.84 2.38 -7.14
C GLY A 89 -6.94 2.98 -8.22
N LYS A 90 -6.70 2.27 -9.33
CA LYS A 90 -5.87 2.76 -10.45
C LYS A 90 -6.47 3.99 -11.11
N MET A 91 -7.79 4.03 -11.33
CA MET A 91 -8.47 5.21 -11.87
C MET A 91 -8.26 6.43 -10.97
N THR A 92 -8.40 6.26 -9.66
CA THR A 92 -8.20 7.34 -8.69
C THR A 92 -6.73 7.80 -8.66
N LEU A 93 -5.77 6.87 -8.78
CA LEU A 93 -4.35 7.22 -8.88
C LEU A 93 -4.04 8.04 -10.14
N ILE A 94 -4.59 7.66 -11.30
CA ILE A 94 -4.43 8.41 -12.54
C ILE A 94 -5.00 9.83 -12.38
N ILE A 95 -6.19 9.95 -11.81
CA ILE A 95 -6.81 11.26 -11.52
C ILE A 95 -5.90 12.11 -10.62
N LEU A 96 -5.32 11.54 -9.56
CA LEU A 96 -4.40 12.27 -8.68
C LEU A 96 -3.08 12.66 -9.39
N GLN A 97 -2.55 11.79 -10.25
CA GLN A 97 -1.35 12.09 -11.04
C GLN A 97 -1.58 13.26 -12.01
N MET A 98 -2.80 13.38 -12.56
CA MET A 98 -3.18 14.53 -13.40
C MET A 98 -3.22 15.83 -12.61
N PHE A 99 -3.69 15.82 -11.36
CA PHE A 99 -3.72 17.02 -10.51
C PHE A 99 -2.33 17.43 -10.02
N HIS A 100 -1.48 16.45 -9.70
CA HIS A 100 -0.16 16.71 -9.18
C HIS A 100 0.80 15.56 -9.46
N MET A 101 1.74 15.80 -10.38
CA MET A 101 2.77 14.83 -10.74
C MET A 101 3.65 14.47 -9.52
N PRO A 102 4.00 13.18 -9.34
CA PRO A 102 4.91 12.75 -8.30
C PRO A 102 6.32 13.32 -8.55
N LYS A 103 6.95 13.89 -7.52
CA LYS A 103 8.29 14.48 -7.57
C LYS A 103 9.19 13.90 -6.50
N GLU A 104 10.47 13.75 -6.81
CA GLU A 104 11.53 13.48 -5.84
C GLU A 104 11.95 14.79 -5.16
N GLY A 105 12.42 14.69 -3.91
CA GLY A 105 12.93 15.85 -3.18
C GLY A 105 12.68 15.80 -1.69
N LEU A 106 13.01 16.91 -1.04
CA LEU A 106 12.76 17.15 0.38
C LEU A 106 11.60 18.12 0.53
N PHE A 107 10.49 17.65 1.10
CA PHE A 107 9.27 18.42 1.28
C PHE A 107 8.98 18.61 2.76
N LYS A 108 8.54 19.81 3.19
CA LYS A 108 8.06 19.98 4.57
C LYS A 108 6.81 19.12 4.80
N ALA A 109 6.79 18.31 5.87
CA ALA A 109 5.69 17.41 6.23
C ALA A 109 4.51 18.17 6.88
N ASP A 110 4.02 19.18 6.17
CA ASP A 110 2.88 20.01 6.56
C ASP A 110 1.75 19.78 5.57
N HIS A 111 0.51 19.67 6.05
CA HIS A 111 -0.68 19.54 5.20
C HIS A 111 -0.91 20.74 4.28
N LYS A 112 -0.31 21.90 4.58
CA LYS A 112 -0.30 23.06 3.68
C LYS A 112 0.57 22.84 2.45
N ASN A 113 1.61 22.00 2.56
CA ASN A 113 2.46 21.67 1.43
C ASN A 113 1.71 20.74 0.46
N LYS A 114 1.53 21.21 -0.78
CA LYS A 114 0.83 20.46 -1.81
C LYS A 114 1.52 19.13 -2.12
N ASP A 115 2.85 19.12 -2.23
CA ASP A 115 3.61 17.92 -2.59
C ASP A 115 3.43 16.81 -1.54
N TYR A 116 3.55 17.17 -0.25
CA TYR A 116 3.32 16.25 0.88
C TYR A 116 1.88 15.73 0.90
N ARG A 117 0.90 16.62 0.74
CA ARG A 117 -0.52 16.24 0.77
C ARG A 117 -0.88 15.26 -0.35
N TYR A 118 -0.46 15.53 -1.58
CA TYR A 118 -0.73 14.63 -2.71
C TYR A 118 0.03 13.32 -2.60
N TYR A 119 1.24 13.33 -2.04
CA TYR A 119 1.95 12.10 -1.70
C TYR A 119 1.16 11.22 -0.73
N CYS A 120 0.71 11.77 0.41
CA CYS A 120 -0.09 11.02 1.38
C CYS A 120 -1.39 10.46 0.79
N LEU A 121 -2.06 11.21 -0.09
CA LEU A 121 -3.26 10.76 -0.78
C LEU A 121 -2.98 9.55 -1.68
N ARG A 122 -1.94 9.62 -2.53
CA ARG A 122 -1.56 8.50 -3.39
C ARG A 122 -1.13 7.29 -2.58
N TYR A 123 -0.34 7.50 -1.53
CA TYR A 123 0.08 6.45 -0.62
C TYR A 123 -1.12 5.72 0.02
N SER A 124 -2.15 6.46 0.46
CA SER A 124 -3.39 5.89 1.00
C SER A 124 -4.10 4.97 0.00
N ILE A 125 -4.22 5.40 -1.25
CA ILE A 125 -4.90 4.61 -2.29
C ILE A 125 -4.09 3.38 -2.67
N LYS A 126 -2.76 3.50 -2.79
CA LYS A 126 -1.92 2.32 -3.04
C LYS A 126 -2.01 1.33 -1.88
N LYS A 127 -1.94 1.82 -0.63
CA LYS A 127 -2.13 0.98 0.56
C LYS A 127 -3.46 0.24 0.54
N PHE A 128 -4.55 0.90 0.14
CA PHE A 128 -5.86 0.27 -0.05
C PHE A 128 -5.81 -0.91 -1.03
N ILE A 129 -5.24 -0.69 -2.23
CA ILE A 129 -5.11 -1.73 -3.26
C ILE A 129 -4.26 -2.89 -2.72
N PHE A 130 -3.05 -2.61 -2.23
CA PHE A 130 -2.13 -3.65 -1.80
C PHE A 130 -2.61 -4.40 -0.55
N TRP A 131 -3.34 -3.74 0.36
CA TRP A 131 -3.94 -4.42 1.49
C TRP A 131 -4.96 -5.47 1.02
N ILE A 132 -5.84 -5.13 0.07
CA ILE A 132 -6.81 -6.08 -0.47
C ILE A 132 -6.12 -7.23 -1.19
N TRP A 133 -5.13 -6.93 -2.03
CA TRP A 133 -4.45 -7.92 -2.88
C TRP A 133 -3.47 -8.82 -2.11
N ASN A 134 -2.85 -8.32 -1.04
CA ASN A 134 -1.99 -9.13 -0.18
C ASN A 134 -2.79 -10.09 0.72
N ASN A 135 -4.07 -9.78 1.00
CA ASN A 135 -4.97 -10.69 1.71
C ASN A 135 -5.56 -11.78 0.80
N PHE A 136 -5.25 -11.78 -0.50
CA PHE A 136 -5.70 -12.82 -1.42
C PHE A 136 -4.81 -14.06 -1.31
N CYS A 137 -5.42 -15.25 -1.41
CA CYS A 137 -4.74 -16.53 -1.15
C CYS A 137 -3.61 -16.88 -2.12
N PHE A 138 -3.48 -16.17 -3.25
CA PHE A 138 -2.50 -16.48 -4.29
C PHE A 138 -1.38 -15.42 -4.31
N PRO A 139 -0.16 -15.75 -3.84
CA PRO A 139 0.96 -14.81 -3.78
C PRO A 139 1.35 -14.22 -5.15
N TRP A 140 1.15 -14.97 -6.23
CA TRP A 140 1.47 -14.48 -7.59
C TRP A 140 0.45 -13.47 -8.12
N ALA A 141 -0.75 -13.39 -7.54
CA ALA A 141 -1.76 -12.42 -7.97
C ALA A 141 -1.38 -10.99 -7.53
N SER A 142 -0.65 -10.83 -6.42
CA SER A 142 -0.15 -9.51 -6.00
C SER A 142 0.83 -8.90 -7.03
N ASN A 143 1.52 -9.73 -7.83
CA ASN A 143 2.34 -9.27 -8.96
C ASN A 143 1.54 -8.49 -10.01
N LEU A 144 0.26 -8.83 -10.20
CA LEU A 144 -0.62 -8.07 -11.08
C LEU A 144 -0.88 -6.66 -10.51
N ALA A 145 -1.12 -6.56 -9.20
CA ALA A 145 -1.31 -5.28 -8.52
C ALA A 145 -0.03 -4.42 -8.56
N PHE A 146 1.15 -5.04 -8.37
CA PHE A 146 2.44 -4.36 -8.52
C PHE A 146 2.58 -3.74 -9.90
N LYS A 147 2.39 -4.54 -10.96
CA LYS A 147 2.52 -4.10 -12.35
C LYS A 147 1.53 -2.98 -12.71
N LEU A 148 0.29 -3.09 -12.26
CA LEU A 148 -0.75 -2.10 -12.54
C LEU A 148 -0.59 -0.82 -11.70
N CYS A 149 0.03 -0.87 -10.51
CA CYS A 149 0.31 0.30 -9.68
C CYS A 149 1.67 0.96 -9.97
N ASP A 150 2.23 0.70 -11.16
CA ASP A 150 3.50 1.22 -11.67
C ASP A 150 4.75 0.76 -10.88
N MET A 151 4.64 -0.31 -10.09
CA MET A 151 5.80 -1.00 -9.52
C MET A 151 6.29 -2.03 -10.54
N ARG A 152 7.44 -1.76 -11.14
CA ARG A 152 8.04 -2.63 -12.15
C ARG A 152 8.70 -3.82 -11.47
N ALA A 153 7.93 -4.82 -11.06
CA ALA A 153 8.44 -6.11 -10.63
C ALA A 153 8.28 -7.12 -11.78
N ASP A 154 9.32 -7.90 -12.06
CA ASP A 154 9.25 -9.04 -13.00
C ASP A 154 8.48 -10.21 -12.37
N TYR A 155 7.86 -11.07 -13.19
CA TYR A 155 7.09 -12.24 -12.72
C TYR A 155 7.97 -13.30 -12.05
N LYS A 156 9.27 -13.32 -12.38
CA LYS A 156 10.26 -14.24 -11.81
C LYS A 156 10.86 -13.71 -10.51
N SER A 157 10.74 -12.41 -10.26
CA SER A 157 11.26 -11.81 -9.04
C SER A 157 10.39 -12.21 -7.86
N THR A 158 11.03 -12.49 -6.73
CA THR A 158 10.34 -12.95 -5.52
C THR A 158 10.52 -11.92 -4.42
N LEU A 159 9.39 -11.39 -3.93
CA LEU A 159 9.33 -10.53 -2.75
C LEU A 159 8.75 -11.40 -1.62
N PHE A 160 9.61 -12.13 -0.91
CA PHE A 160 9.15 -13.05 0.12
C PHE A 160 9.16 -12.34 1.48
N ASP A 161 7.97 -11.98 1.99
CA ASP A 161 7.79 -11.33 3.30
C ASP A 161 8.69 -10.08 3.50
N GLY A 162 8.90 -9.34 2.41
CA GLY A 162 9.62 -8.08 2.39
C GLY A 162 8.66 -6.89 2.38
N TRP A 163 9.03 -5.81 3.06
CA TRP A 163 8.29 -4.56 3.05
C TRP A 163 8.86 -3.64 1.98
N SER A 164 8.02 -3.21 1.05
CA SER A 164 8.40 -2.27 -0.01
C SER A 164 7.51 -1.04 0.05
N ASP A 165 8.11 0.14 -0.11
CA ASP A 165 7.35 1.32 -0.48
C ASP A 165 6.66 1.10 -1.85
N LEU A 166 5.65 1.93 -2.11
CA LEU A 166 4.72 1.74 -3.23
C LEU A 166 4.95 2.75 -4.37
N GLU A 167 5.81 3.76 -4.16
CA GLU A 167 6.21 4.74 -5.17
C GLU A 167 7.74 4.80 -5.28
N PHE A 168 8.26 5.32 -6.40
CA PHE A 168 9.70 5.59 -6.59
C PHE A 168 10.65 4.40 -6.37
N ILE A 169 10.17 3.16 -6.46
CA ILE A 169 11.02 1.97 -6.46
C ILE A 169 11.02 1.34 -7.86
N TYR A 170 12.22 1.00 -8.33
CA TYR A 170 12.44 0.21 -9.53
C TYR A 170 13.07 -1.13 -9.13
N TYR A 171 12.39 -2.22 -9.49
CA TYR A 171 12.88 -3.57 -9.32
C TYR A 171 13.40 -4.10 -10.66
N GLY A 172 14.61 -4.65 -10.64
CA GLY A 172 15.22 -5.32 -11.78
C GLY A 172 14.60 -6.69 -12.05
N ASN A 173 15.11 -7.37 -13.07
CA ASN A 173 14.70 -8.71 -13.45
C ASN A 173 15.41 -9.76 -12.57
N ASN A 174 14.71 -10.88 -12.32
CA ASN A 174 15.23 -12.03 -11.56
C ASN A 174 15.85 -11.66 -10.20
N MET A 175 15.25 -10.73 -9.48
CA MET A 175 15.73 -10.34 -8.15
C MET A 175 14.99 -11.09 -7.05
N MET A 176 15.66 -11.29 -5.93
CA MET A 176 15.11 -11.93 -4.74
C MET A 176 15.21 -10.95 -3.59
N ILE A 177 14.11 -10.71 -2.89
CA ILE A 177 14.13 -9.96 -1.64
C ILE A 177 13.84 -10.95 -0.52
N GLY A 178 14.82 -11.11 0.37
CA GLY A 178 14.73 -11.98 1.54
C GLY A 178 13.69 -11.52 2.56
N GLN A 179 13.31 -12.44 3.44
CA GLN A 179 12.36 -12.21 4.52
C GLN A 179 12.85 -11.12 5.48
N GLY A 180 11.95 -10.20 5.84
CA GLY A 180 12.24 -9.11 6.78
C GLY A 180 13.03 -7.94 6.18
N ALA A 181 13.38 -8.00 4.89
CA ALA A 181 13.99 -6.87 4.20
C ALA A 181 12.97 -5.72 4.05
N VAL A 182 13.44 -4.48 4.19
CA VAL A 182 12.62 -3.28 4.04
C VAL A 182 13.26 -2.37 3.00
N VAL A 183 12.55 -2.13 1.89
CA VAL A 183 12.96 -1.23 0.82
C VAL A 183 12.11 0.02 0.88
N LEU A 184 12.70 1.12 1.33
CA LEU A 184 12.02 2.41 1.49
C LEU A 184 12.53 3.41 0.46
N SER A 185 11.60 4.05 -0.25
CA SER A 185 11.85 5.19 -1.13
C SER A 185 11.58 6.54 -0.44
N SER A 186 10.88 6.48 0.69
CA SER A 186 10.41 7.63 1.42
C SER A 186 10.71 7.50 2.90
N MET A 187 11.04 8.61 3.54
CA MET A 187 11.24 8.68 4.98
C MET A 187 10.92 10.09 5.48
N ILE A 188 10.37 10.18 6.68
CA ILE A 188 10.20 11.45 7.39
C ILE A 188 11.44 11.67 8.25
N VAL A 189 12.10 12.81 8.06
CA VAL A 189 13.31 13.26 8.76
C VAL A 189 12.97 14.47 9.58
N ARG A 190 13.27 14.45 10.88
CA ARG A 190 13.20 15.65 11.71
C ARG A 190 14.51 16.44 11.63
N ILE A 191 14.44 17.69 11.19
CA ILE A 191 15.58 18.62 11.14
C ILE A 191 15.17 19.90 11.87
N ASN A 192 15.95 20.34 12.87
CA ASN A 192 15.69 21.57 13.63
C ASN A 192 14.23 21.67 14.15
N ASN A 193 13.72 20.59 14.75
CA ASN A 193 12.33 20.45 15.22
C ASN A 193 11.23 20.58 14.15
N CYS A 194 11.56 20.44 12.87
CA CYS A 194 10.61 20.40 11.76
C CYS A 194 10.67 19.05 11.04
N ASP A 195 9.51 18.47 10.75
CA ASP A 195 9.41 17.20 10.03
C ASP A 195 9.44 17.47 8.51
N TYR A 196 10.29 16.72 7.79
CA TYR A 196 10.44 16.77 6.34
C TYR A 196 10.24 15.38 5.75
N LEU A 197 9.45 15.27 4.70
CA LEU A 197 9.36 14.08 3.88
C LEU A 197 10.48 14.10 2.83
N LEU A 198 11.41 13.16 2.93
CA LEU A 198 12.37 12.84 1.89
C LEU A 198 11.77 11.78 0.97
N ILE A 199 11.77 12.06 -0.33
CA ILE A 199 11.40 11.10 -1.38
C ILE A 199 12.59 10.97 -2.31
N LYS A 200 13.10 9.75 -2.46
CA LYS A 200 14.18 9.45 -3.39
C LYS A 200 13.93 8.13 -4.10
N LYS A 201 14.23 8.12 -5.40
CA LYS A 201 14.13 6.91 -6.20
C LYS A 201 15.16 5.87 -5.75
N VAL A 202 14.69 4.66 -5.52
CA VAL A 202 15.51 3.48 -5.23
C VAL A 202 15.47 2.55 -6.44
N VAL A 203 16.65 2.08 -6.85
CA VAL A 203 16.81 1.18 -7.99
C VAL A 203 17.53 -0.07 -7.49
N ILE A 204 16.86 -1.21 -7.56
CA ILE A 204 17.46 -2.52 -7.33
C ILE A 204 17.75 -3.13 -8.70
N GLY A 205 19.00 -3.53 -8.90
CA GLY A 205 19.49 -4.06 -10.18
C GLY A 205 18.99 -5.46 -10.49
N ASP A 206 19.36 -5.96 -11.67
CA ASP A 206 19.06 -7.33 -12.10
C ASP A 206 19.89 -8.33 -11.30
N HIS A 207 19.29 -9.50 -10.98
CA HIS A 207 19.96 -10.61 -10.28
C HIS A 207 20.53 -10.25 -8.89
N VAL A 208 19.95 -9.25 -8.22
CA VAL A 208 20.29 -8.88 -6.83
C VAL A 208 19.50 -9.74 -5.85
N VAL A 209 20.14 -10.11 -4.74
CA VAL A 209 19.58 -10.87 -3.61
C VAL A 209 19.67 -10.05 -2.33
#